data_AF-A0A524JID2-F1
#
_entry.id   AF-A0A524JID2-F1
#
_cell.length_a   1.000
_cell.length_b   1.000
_cell.length_c   1.000
_cell.angle_alpha   90.00
_cell.angle_beta   90.00
_cell.angle_gamma   90.00
#
_symmetry.space_group_name_H-M   'P 1'
#
loop_
_entity.id
_entity.type
_entity.pdbx_description
1 polymer ?
#
loop_
_entity_poly.entity_id
_entity_poly.type
_entity_poly.pdbx_seq_one_letter_code
_entity_poly.pdbx_strand_id
1 'polypeptide(L)'
;MADFLGKIKGKIDKGISTVNVKSKKIIEKQKMKLQMSELQAEKKNLLLELGKLAHLMINASEEAQDITTEKIDKPKKPKEMEPDKWEQSVLTILSSICEGKLDNILFENTNKKFKITAKSLSAEVQKSLPKSEQKEQNLQWLGRVLGKFGITSRKYSKRINRERETVYEFDKQETLSSIKKATSSKTKPAKEGQSKKYRELI
;
A
#
# COMPACT_ATOMS: atom_id res chain seq x y z
N MET A 1 -18.51 51.42 60.23
CA MET A 1 -17.21 50.84 59.79
C MET A 1 -17.25 49.32 59.57
N ALA A 2 -18.08 48.55 60.29
CA ALA A 2 -18.16 47.08 60.16
C ALA A 2 -18.53 46.58 58.75
N ASP A 3 -19.44 47.26 58.05
CA ASP A 3 -19.90 46.84 56.71
C ASP A 3 -18.83 46.93 55.62
N PHE A 4 -17.83 47.80 55.81
CA PHE A 4 -16.75 47.98 54.83
C PHE A 4 -15.75 46.82 54.91
N LEU A 5 -15.42 46.37 56.12
CA LEU A 5 -14.56 45.22 56.37
C LEU A 5 -15.22 43.91 55.90
N GLY A 6 -16.54 43.76 56.11
CA GLY A 6 -17.29 42.60 55.61
C GLY A 6 -17.28 42.49 54.08
N LYS A 7 -17.42 43.61 53.36
CA LYS A 7 -17.35 43.65 51.89
C LYS A 7 -15.94 43.35 51.35
N ILE A 8 -14.90 43.82 52.04
CA ILE A 8 -13.50 43.53 51.67
C ILE A 8 -13.22 42.03 51.86
N LYS A 9 -13.58 41.46 53.02
CA LYS A 9 -13.39 40.03 53.31
C LYS A 9 -14.11 39.14 52.28
N GLY A 10 -15.37 39.44 51.95
CA GLY A 10 -16.13 38.67 50.96
C GLY A 10 -15.58 38.76 49.52
N LYS A 11 -14.90 39.85 49.15
CA LYS A 11 -14.21 39.95 47.85
C LYS A 11 -12.89 39.18 47.85
N ILE A 12 -12.14 39.19 48.95
CA ILE A 12 -10.89 38.45 49.12
C ILE A 12 -11.15 36.95 49.09
N ASP A 13 -12.14 36.43 49.82
CA ASP A 13 -12.45 34.99 49.86
C ASP A 13 -12.87 34.46 48.47
N LYS A 14 -13.65 35.25 47.71
CA LYS A 14 -14.01 34.92 46.32
C LYS A 14 -12.80 34.97 45.38
N GLY A 15 -11.91 35.95 45.56
CA GLY A 15 -10.67 36.07 44.80
C GLY A 15 -9.74 34.87 45.05
N ILE A 16 -9.51 34.52 46.31
CA ILE A 16 -8.66 33.39 46.71
C ILE A 16 -9.24 32.06 46.19
N SER A 17 -10.56 31.85 46.31
CA SER A 17 -11.21 30.64 45.80
C SER A 17 -11.09 30.51 44.27
N THR A 18 -11.32 31.59 43.52
CA THR A 18 -11.20 31.58 42.06
C THR A 18 -9.75 31.43 41.58
N VAL A 19 -8.80 32.02 42.28
CA VAL A 19 -7.35 31.83 42.04
C VAL A 19 -6.93 30.40 42.34
N ASN A 20 -7.42 29.79 43.43
CA ASN A 20 -7.13 28.41 43.79
C ASN A 20 -7.62 27.43 42.70
N VAL A 21 -8.84 27.61 42.19
CA VAL A 21 -9.39 26.78 41.10
C VAL A 21 -8.61 26.97 39.79
N LYS A 22 -8.26 28.22 39.44
CA LYS A 22 -7.44 28.47 38.24
C LYS A 22 -6.03 27.89 38.38
N SER A 23 -5.41 28.02 39.54
CA SER A 23 -4.08 27.48 39.83
C SER A 23 -4.06 25.96 39.74
N LYS A 24 -5.07 25.28 40.29
CA LYS A 24 -5.23 23.82 40.17
C LYS A 24 -5.33 23.38 38.71
N LYS A 25 -6.13 24.06 37.90
CA LYS A 25 -6.25 23.77 36.45
C LYS A 25 -4.94 23.98 35.69
N ILE A 26 -4.15 24.99 36.06
CA ILE A 26 -2.83 25.25 35.45
C ILE A 26 -1.85 24.14 35.79
N ILE A 27 -1.81 23.72 37.06
CA ILE A 27 -0.95 22.63 37.54
C ILE A 27 -1.33 21.32 36.85
N GLU A 28 -2.63 20.99 36.76
CA GLU A 28 -3.10 19.79 36.05
C GLU A 28 -2.72 19.83 34.56
N LYS A 29 -2.87 20.98 33.90
CA LYS A 29 -2.48 21.14 32.50
C LYS A 29 -0.97 20.99 32.30
N GLN A 30 -0.15 21.51 33.21
CA GLN A 30 1.30 21.34 33.18
C GLN A 30 1.69 19.87 33.41
N LYS A 31 1.05 19.19 34.36
CA LYS A 31 1.25 17.75 34.62
C LYS A 31 0.94 16.90 33.39
N MET A 32 -0.19 17.14 32.72
CA MET A 32 -0.54 16.40 31.50
C MET A 32 0.44 16.68 30.35
N LYS A 33 0.93 17.92 30.21
CA LYS A 33 1.96 18.24 29.21
C LYS A 33 3.27 17.48 29.46
N LEU A 34 3.67 17.37 30.73
CA LEU A 34 4.88 16.67 31.12
C LEU A 34 4.75 15.17 30.82
N GLN A 35 3.63 14.55 31.20
CA GLN A 35 3.33 13.15 30.87
C GLN A 35 3.31 12.89 29.35
N MET A 36 2.73 13.80 28.56
CA MET A 36 2.75 13.68 27.09
C MET A 36 4.17 13.73 26.52
N SER A 37 5.03 14.58 27.09
CA SER A 37 6.44 14.67 26.69
C SER A 37 7.21 13.38 27.04
N GLU A 38 6.97 12.82 28.23
CA GLU A 38 7.57 11.55 28.67
C GLU A 38 7.15 10.41 27.74
N LEU A 39 5.85 10.23 27.49
CA LEU A 39 5.35 9.19 26.58
C LEU A 39 5.90 9.35 25.15
N GLN A 40 6.07 10.58 24.69
CA GLN A 40 6.64 10.84 23.36
C GLN A 40 8.14 10.50 23.32
N ALA A 41 8.87 10.72 24.41
CA ALA A 41 10.27 10.32 24.55
C ALA A 41 10.41 8.79 24.61
N GLU A 42 9.57 8.11 25.40
CA GLU A 42 9.51 6.63 25.47
C GLU A 42 9.23 6.01 24.10
N LYS A 43 8.23 6.54 23.36
CA LYS A 43 7.94 6.08 22.00
C LYS A 43 9.14 6.21 21.06
N LYS A 44 9.87 7.34 21.12
CA LYS A 44 11.08 7.54 20.32
C LYS A 44 12.17 6.55 20.71
N ASN A 45 12.35 6.29 22.00
CA ASN A 45 13.36 5.34 22.47
C ASN A 45 13.03 3.91 22.02
N LEU A 46 11.78 3.47 22.16
CA LEU A 46 11.33 2.16 21.69
C LEU A 46 11.53 1.97 20.17
N LEU A 47 11.29 3.02 19.37
CA LEU A 47 11.56 2.96 17.93
C LEU A 47 13.05 2.81 17.61
N LEU A 48 13.92 3.47 18.38
CA LEU A 48 15.37 3.31 18.23
C LEU A 48 15.84 1.91 18.65
N GLU A 49 15.32 1.38 19.76
CA GLU A 49 15.62 0.01 20.21
C GLU A 49 15.14 -1.03 19.20
N LEU A 50 13.93 -0.86 18.66
CA LEU A 50 13.42 -1.73 17.60
C LEU A 50 14.30 -1.66 16.34
N GLY A 51 14.74 -0.47 15.96
CA GLY A 51 15.67 -0.28 14.83
C GLY A 51 17.02 -0.98 15.06
N LYS A 52 17.58 -0.85 16.27
CA LYS A 52 18.82 -1.55 16.65
C LYS A 52 18.63 -3.07 16.61
N LEU A 53 17.54 -3.59 17.16
CA LEU A 53 17.24 -5.03 17.13
C LEU A 53 17.04 -5.53 15.70
N ALA A 54 16.31 -4.80 14.86
CA ALA A 54 16.12 -5.16 13.45
C ALA A 54 17.47 -5.20 12.70
N HIS A 55 18.33 -4.22 12.93
CA HIS A 55 19.68 -4.20 12.35
C HIS A 55 20.53 -5.38 12.85
N LEU A 56 20.50 -5.71 14.14
CA LEU A 56 21.19 -6.88 14.69
C LEU A 56 20.66 -8.19 14.10
N MET A 57 19.34 -8.33 13.89
CA MET A 57 18.77 -9.51 13.25
C MET A 57 19.18 -9.65 11.78
N ILE A 58 19.27 -8.53 11.04
CA ILE A 58 19.75 -8.55 9.65
C ILE A 58 21.22 -8.94 9.62
N ASN A 59 22.06 -8.32 10.45
CA ASN A 59 23.48 -8.64 10.48
C ASN A 59 23.75 -10.08 10.94
N ALA A 60 23.03 -10.56 11.97
CA ALA A 60 23.13 -11.96 12.38
C ALA A 60 22.63 -12.93 11.30
N SER A 61 21.64 -12.53 10.49
CA SER A 61 21.20 -13.32 9.33
C SER A 61 22.22 -13.29 8.18
N GLU A 62 22.97 -12.21 8.01
CA GLU A 62 24.04 -12.10 7.00
C GLU A 62 25.26 -12.91 7.44
N GLU A 63 25.68 -12.80 8.70
CA GLU A 63 26.76 -13.61 9.29
C GLU A 63 26.44 -15.12 9.31
N ALA A 64 25.16 -15.49 9.49
CA ALA A 64 24.73 -16.89 9.38
C ALA A 64 24.75 -17.43 7.93
N GLN A 65 24.63 -16.57 6.92
CA GLN A 65 24.72 -16.96 5.51
C GLN A 65 26.18 -17.20 5.04
N ASP A 66 27.17 -16.57 5.69
CA ASP A 66 28.59 -16.77 5.37
C ASP A 66 29.18 -18.05 5.98
N ILE A 67 28.56 -18.63 7.02
CA ILE A 67 29.05 -19.86 7.69
C ILE A 67 28.36 -21.13 7.13
N THR A 68 27.26 -20.99 6.38
CA THR A 68 26.45 -22.13 5.89
C THR A 68 26.44 -22.26 4.36
N THR A 69 27.58 -22.03 3.70
CA THR A 69 27.78 -22.44 2.29
C THR A 69 28.06 -23.94 2.12
N GLU A 70 27.50 -24.80 2.97
CA GLU A 70 27.29 -26.21 2.64
C GLU A 70 25.85 -26.62 2.94
N LYS A 71 25.05 -26.64 1.85
CA LYS A 71 23.81 -27.41 1.67
C LYS A 71 22.69 -27.20 2.69
N ILE A 72 22.05 -26.02 2.72
CA ILE A 72 20.62 -25.96 3.08
C ILE A 72 19.89 -25.04 2.10
N ASP A 73 18.76 -25.55 1.63
CA ASP A 73 17.93 -25.03 0.55
C ASP A 73 17.67 -23.52 0.61
N LYS A 74 17.86 -22.91 -0.56
CA LYS A 74 17.41 -21.56 -0.91
C LYS A 74 16.04 -21.27 -0.27
N PRO A 75 15.84 -20.14 0.43
CA PRO A 75 14.48 -19.67 0.67
C PRO A 75 13.86 -19.52 -0.71
N LYS A 76 12.81 -20.29 -0.96
CA LYS A 76 12.04 -20.27 -2.21
C LYS A 76 11.76 -18.81 -2.55
N LYS A 77 12.49 -18.28 -3.54
CA LYS A 77 11.95 -17.25 -4.44
C LYS A 77 10.52 -17.68 -4.73
N PRO A 78 9.50 -16.80 -4.62
CA PRO A 78 8.16 -17.16 -5.04
C PRO A 78 8.32 -17.72 -6.45
N LYS A 79 7.92 -18.98 -6.62
CA LYS A 79 7.91 -19.63 -7.93
C LYS A 79 7.39 -18.60 -8.92
N GLU A 80 8.12 -18.35 -10.00
CA GLU A 80 7.55 -17.80 -11.23
C GLU A 80 6.50 -18.82 -11.68
N MET A 81 5.35 -18.78 -11.00
CA MET A 81 4.15 -19.47 -11.38
C MET A 81 3.68 -18.70 -12.58
N GLU A 82 3.67 -19.35 -13.74
CA GLU A 82 3.14 -18.74 -14.95
C GLU A 82 1.80 -18.10 -14.61
N PRO A 83 1.56 -16.87 -15.06
CA PRO A 83 0.34 -16.17 -14.72
C PRO A 83 -0.84 -17.05 -15.13
N ASP A 84 -1.73 -17.32 -14.17
CA ASP A 84 -2.96 -18.09 -14.43
C ASP A 84 -3.68 -17.45 -15.63
N LYS A 85 -4.44 -18.24 -16.42
CA LYS A 85 -5.19 -17.71 -17.58
C LYS A 85 -6.01 -16.45 -17.22
N TRP A 86 -6.55 -16.43 -16.01
CA TRP A 86 -7.24 -15.29 -15.40
C TRP A 86 -6.33 -14.06 -15.18
N GLU A 87 -5.13 -14.26 -14.64
CA GLU A 87 -4.15 -13.20 -14.42
C GLU A 87 -3.70 -12.60 -15.75
N GLN A 88 -3.50 -13.44 -16.76
CA GLN A 88 -3.20 -12.99 -18.13
C GLN A 88 -4.34 -12.16 -18.70
N SER A 89 -5.60 -12.62 -18.59
CA SER A 89 -6.78 -11.87 -19.03
C SER A 89 -6.91 -10.49 -18.36
N VAL A 90 -6.63 -10.40 -17.06
CA VAL A 90 -6.63 -9.11 -16.35
C VAL A 90 -5.57 -8.17 -16.92
N LEU A 91 -4.36 -8.67 -17.18
CA LEU A 91 -3.29 -7.86 -17.76
C LEU A 91 -3.60 -7.41 -19.19
N THR A 92 -4.18 -8.27 -20.04
CA THR A 92 -4.61 -7.87 -21.40
C THR A 92 -5.73 -6.85 -21.38
N ILE A 93 -6.69 -6.98 -20.48
CA ILE A 93 -7.77 -6.00 -20.33
C ILE A 93 -7.23 -4.67 -19.82
N LEU A 94 -6.36 -4.66 -18.80
CA LEU A 94 -5.74 -3.43 -18.32
C LEU A 94 -4.85 -2.77 -19.40
N SER A 95 -4.14 -3.56 -20.20
CA SER A 95 -3.39 -3.05 -21.35
C SER A 95 -4.32 -2.41 -22.37
N SER A 96 -5.42 -3.10 -22.70
CA SER A 96 -6.43 -2.62 -23.67
C SER A 96 -7.14 -1.35 -23.20
N ILE A 97 -7.38 -1.22 -21.89
CA ILE A 97 -7.88 0.02 -21.26
C ILE A 97 -6.85 1.15 -21.41
N CYS A 98 -5.57 0.86 -21.14
CA CYS A 98 -4.50 1.87 -21.28
C CYS A 98 -4.29 2.31 -22.74
N GLU A 99 -4.54 1.41 -23.70
CA GLU A 99 -4.53 1.69 -25.15
C GLU A 99 -5.81 2.41 -25.64
N GLY A 100 -6.81 2.64 -24.77
CA GLY A 100 -8.05 3.35 -25.12
C GLY A 100 -9.09 2.51 -25.87
N LYS A 101 -8.93 1.18 -25.93
CA LYS A 101 -9.88 0.28 -26.62
C LYS A 101 -11.12 -0.05 -25.79
N LEU A 102 -11.05 0.15 -24.48
CA LEU A 102 -12.08 -0.23 -23.51
C LEU A 102 -12.53 0.98 -22.66
N ASP A 103 -12.87 2.09 -23.30
CA ASP A 103 -13.36 3.28 -22.59
C ASP A 103 -14.78 3.11 -22.03
N ASN A 104 -15.59 2.22 -22.63
CA ASN A 104 -17.00 2.01 -22.25
C ASN A 104 -17.19 1.35 -20.88
N ILE A 105 -16.16 0.69 -20.34
CA ILE A 105 -16.20 0.04 -19.01
C ILE A 105 -15.65 0.94 -17.89
N LEU A 106 -15.13 2.12 -18.25
CA LEU A 106 -14.53 3.07 -17.31
C LEU A 106 -15.61 3.95 -16.70
N PHE A 107 -15.50 4.13 -15.40
CA PHE A 107 -16.36 5.03 -14.65
C PHE A 107 -15.93 6.50 -14.82
N GLU A 108 -14.62 6.75 -14.81
CA GLU A 108 -14.05 8.06 -15.13
C GLU A 108 -12.69 7.82 -15.83
N ASN A 109 -12.48 8.49 -16.97
CA ASN A 109 -11.22 8.44 -17.71
C ASN A 109 -10.62 9.84 -17.79
N THR A 110 -9.41 10.03 -17.24
CA THR A 110 -8.65 11.28 -17.33
C THR A 110 -7.32 11.01 -18.04
N ASN A 111 -6.64 12.07 -18.48
CA ASN A 111 -5.36 11.94 -19.19
C ASN A 111 -4.29 11.19 -18.38
N LYS A 112 -4.36 11.22 -17.04
CA LYS A 112 -3.40 10.57 -16.15
C LYS A 112 -3.94 9.30 -15.48
N LYS A 113 -5.24 9.24 -15.20
CA LYS A 113 -5.83 8.17 -14.39
C LYS A 113 -7.12 7.64 -14.98
N PHE A 114 -7.37 6.36 -14.80
CA PHE A 114 -8.66 5.75 -15.09
C PHE A 114 -9.23 5.10 -13.84
N LYS A 115 -10.55 5.16 -13.71
CA LYS A 115 -11.31 4.55 -12.62
C LYS A 115 -12.22 3.49 -13.21
N ILE A 116 -12.16 2.30 -12.65
CA ILE A 116 -12.97 1.16 -13.08
C ILE A 116 -13.64 0.51 -11.87
N THR A 117 -14.91 0.16 -12.03
CA THR A 117 -15.61 -0.64 -11.04
C THR A 117 -15.11 -2.08 -11.13
N ALA A 118 -14.88 -2.70 -9.99
CA ALA A 118 -14.44 -4.08 -9.92
C ALA A 118 -15.40 -5.08 -10.59
N LYS A 119 -16.73 -4.85 -10.48
CA LYS A 119 -17.77 -5.62 -11.18
C LYS A 119 -17.60 -5.55 -12.69
N SER A 120 -17.36 -4.35 -13.25
CA SER A 120 -17.16 -4.14 -14.68
C SER A 120 -15.89 -4.84 -15.17
N LEU A 121 -14.80 -4.71 -14.40
CA LEU A 121 -13.54 -5.39 -14.72
C LEU A 121 -13.70 -6.92 -14.65
N SER A 122 -14.36 -7.46 -13.62
CA SER A 122 -14.58 -8.90 -13.50
C SER A 122 -15.50 -9.44 -14.60
N ALA A 123 -16.55 -8.69 -14.97
CA ALA A 123 -17.43 -9.07 -16.06
C ALA A 123 -16.68 -9.11 -17.40
N GLU A 124 -15.80 -8.15 -17.66
CA GLU A 124 -14.99 -8.14 -18.88
C GLU A 124 -13.96 -9.27 -18.90
N VAL A 125 -13.33 -9.55 -17.76
CA VAL A 125 -12.43 -10.72 -17.61
C VAL A 125 -13.19 -12.03 -17.84
N GLN A 126 -14.41 -12.16 -17.32
CA GLN A 126 -15.26 -13.33 -17.53
C GLN A 126 -15.68 -13.54 -18.99
N LYS A 127 -15.83 -12.47 -19.79
CA LYS A 127 -16.08 -12.59 -21.24
C LYS A 127 -14.89 -13.16 -21.99
N SER A 128 -13.67 -12.86 -21.53
CA SER A 128 -12.44 -13.34 -22.16
C SER A 128 -12.10 -14.80 -21.85
N LEU A 129 -12.87 -15.46 -20.97
CA LEU A 129 -12.59 -16.80 -20.47
C LEU A 129 -13.71 -17.80 -20.79
N PRO A 130 -13.37 -19.08 -21.01
CA PRO A 130 -14.36 -20.12 -21.29
C PRO A 130 -15.28 -20.34 -20.09
N LYS A 131 -16.55 -20.69 -20.34
CA LYS A 131 -17.59 -20.91 -19.32
C LYS A 131 -17.19 -21.93 -18.24
N SER A 132 -16.28 -22.85 -18.54
CA SER A 132 -15.73 -23.85 -17.61
C SER A 132 -14.81 -23.25 -16.53
N GLU A 133 -14.24 -22.06 -16.76
CA GLU A 133 -13.30 -21.40 -15.85
C GLU A 133 -13.90 -20.16 -15.19
N GLN A 134 -15.19 -19.85 -15.43
CA GLN A 134 -15.93 -18.75 -14.81
C GLN A 134 -16.07 -18.97 -13.29
N LYS A 135 -15.02 -18.60 -12.56
CA LYS A 135 -15.04 -18.53 -11.10
C LYS A 135 -15.68 -17.19 -10.72
N GLU A 136 -16.60 -17.21 -9.77
CA GLU A 136 -17.08 -16.00 -9.08
C GLU A 136 -15.94 -15.44 -8.22
N GLN A 137 -14.95 -14.82 -8.85
CA GLN A 137 -13.79 -14.29 -8.14
C GLN A 137 -14.10 -12.92 -7.56
N ASN A 138 -14.08 -12.88 -6.23
CA ASN A 138 -14.34 -11.72 -5.41
C ASN A 138 -13.20 -10.67 -5.52
N LEU A 139 -13.54 -9.42 -5.21
CA LEU A 139 -12.70 -8.22 -5.11
C LEU A 139 -11.35 -8.41 -4.41
N GLN A 140 -11.25 -9.36 -3.48
CA GLN A 140 -9.99 -9.66 -2.79
C GLN A 140 -8.95 -10.31 -3.71
N TRP A 141 -9.39 -11.09 -4.69
CA TRP A 141 -8.51 -11.70 -5.68
C TRP A 141 -7.87 -10.64 -6.57
N LEU A 142 -8.65 -9.66 -7.06
CA LEU A 142 -8.11 -8.59 -7.90
C LEU A 142 -6.99 -7.82 -7.20
N GLY A 143 -7.16 -7.50 -5.92
CA GLY A 143 -6.10 -6.85 -5.13
C GLY A 143 -4.82 -7.68 -5.04
N ARG A 144 -4.93 -9.01 -4.91
CA ARG A 144 -3.77 -9.93 -4.92
C ARG A 144 -3.10 -9.98 -6.28
N VAL A 145 -3.86 -10.05 -7.37
CA VAL A 145 -3.35 -10.06 -8.75
C VAL A 145 -2.59 -8.78 -9.04
N LEU A 146 -3.19 -7.62 -8.76
CA LEU A 146 -2.54 -6.32 -8.94
C LEU A 146 -1.27 -6.22 -8.08
N GLY A 147 -1.30 -6.71 -6.84
CA GLY A 147 -0.13 -6.78 -5.96
C GLY A 147 0.98 -7.67 -6.51
N LYS A 148 0.66 -8.84 -7.06
CA LYS A 148 1.65 -9.76 -7.69
C LYS A 148 2.39 -9.09 -8.86
N PHE A 149 1.69 -8.32 -9.68
CA PHE A 149 2.29 -7.64 -10.83
C PHE A 149 2.84 -6.24 -10.50
N GLY A 150 2.83 -5.82 -9.22
CA GLY A 150 3.32 -4.51 -8.82
C GLY A 150 2.50 -3.36 -9.42
N ILE A 151 1.22 -3.56 -9.70
CA ILE A 151 0.32 -2.54 -10.21
C ILE A 151 -0.25 -1.76 -9.01
N THR A 152 0.15 -0.50 -8.91
CA THR A 152 -0.35 0.45 -7.90
C THR A 152 -1.79 0.81 -8.22
N SER A 153 -2.70 0.51 -7.30
CA SER A 153 -4.11 0.87 -7.43
C SER A 153 -4.66 1.40 -6.12
N ARG A 154 -5.50 2.43 -6.18
CA ARG A 154 -6.25 2.92 -5.03
C ARG A 154 -7.63 2.29 -5.03
N LYS A 155 -7.97 1.59 -3.96
CA LYS A 155 -9.27 0.96 -3.76
C LYS A 155 -10.13 1.82 -2.84
N TYR A 156 -11.33 2.16 -3.27
CA TYR A 156 -12.32 2.82 -2.42
C TYR A 156 -13.75 2.40 -2.77
N SER A 157 -14.67 2.58 -1.84
CA SER A 157 -16.10 2.32 -2.09
C SER A 157 -16.78 3.61 -2.51
N LYS A 158 -17.53 3.58 -3.62
CA LYS A 158 -18.35 4.70 -4.11
C LYS A 158 -19.77 4.20 -4.34
N ARG A 159 -20.77 5.03 -4.04
CA ARG A 159 -22.15 4.73 -4.44
C ARG A 159 -22.32 5.11 -5.91
N ILE A 160 -22.62 4.12 -6.75
CA ILE A 160 -22.88 4.28 -8.18
C ILE A 160 -24.26 3.65 -8.41
N ASN A 161 -25.18 4.38 -9.05
CA ASN A 161 -26.54 3.91 -9.30
C ASN A 161 -27.29 3.38 -8.06
N ARG A 162 -27.15 4.08 -6.92
CA ARG A 162 -27.72 3.72 -5.60
C ARG A 162 -27.15 2.44 -4.96
N GLU A 163 -26.24 1.73 -5.63
CA GLU A 163 -25.53 0.58 -5.07
C GLU A 163 -24.14 0.98 -4.55
N ARG A 164 -23.66 0.31 -3.50
CA ARG A 164 -22.26 0.44 -3.06
C ARG A 164 -21.37 -0.41 -3.95
N GLU A 165 -20.46 0.23 -4.65
CA GLU A 165 -19.50 -0.45 -5.52
C GLU A 165 -18.07 -0.22 -5.07
N THR A 166 -17.19 -1.15 -5.41
CA THR A 166 -15.75 -1.02 -5.21
C THR A 166 -15.12 -0.51 -6.49
N VAL A 167 -14.47 0.64 -6.39
CA VAL A 167 -13.80 1.31 -7.50
C VAL A 167 -12.29 1.21 -7.30
N TYR A 168 -11.60 0.89 -8.38
CA TYR A 168 -10.15 0.93 -8.47
C TYR A 168 -9.74 2.12 -9.32
N GLU A 169 -8.88 2.96 -8.77
CA GLU A 169 -8.21 4.06 -9.47
C GLU A 169 -6.78 3.63 -9.81
N PHE A 170 -6.46 3.73 -11.09
CA PHE A 170 -5.17 3.36 -11.67
C PHE A 170 -4.51 4.57 -12.32
N ASP A 171 -3.18 4.64 -12.23
CA ASP A 171 -2.39 5.58 -13.02
C ASP A 171 -2.01 4.92 -14.36
N LYS A 172 -2.27 5.60 -15.48
CA LYS A 172 -2.02 5.05 -16.82
C LYS A 172 -0.53 4.74 -17.06
N GLN A 173 0.37 5.61 -16.60
CA GLN A 173 1.80 5.47 -16.89
C GLN A 173 2.45 4.40 -16.00
N GLU A 174 2.09 4.38 -14.71
CA GLU A 174 2.59 3.36 -13.78
C GLU A 174 2.05 1.97 -14.15
N THR A 175 0.76 1.88 -14.49
CA THR A 175 0.14 0.60 -14.87
C THR A 175 0.78 0.05 -16.15
N LEU A 176 0.99 0.87 -17.18
CA LEU A 176 1.71 0.44 -18.40
C LEU A 176 3.15 0.01 -18.10
N SER A 177 3.84 0.70 -17.20
CA SER A 177 5.22 0.38 -16.82
C SER A 177 5.30 -0.95 -16.07
N SER A 178 4.37 -1.21 -15.15
CA SER A 178 4.28 -2.46 -14.41
C SER A 178 3.86 -3.62 -15.32
N ILE A 179 2.92 -3.40 -16.25
CA ILE A 179 2.55 -4.40 -17.26
C ILE A 179 3.73 -4.72 -18.17
N LYS A 180 4.46 -3.72 -18.69
CA LYS A 180 5.65 -3.94 -19.52
C LYS A 180 6.73 -4.71 -18.78
N LYS A 181 6.94 -4.44 -17.49
CA LYS A 181 7.86 -5.22 -16.66
C LYS A 181 7.40 -6.67 -16.51
N ALA A 182 6.11 -6.88 -16.22
CA ALA A 182 5.50 -8.20 -16.09
C ALA A 182 5.47 -9.02 -17.39
N THR A 183 5.43 -8.38 -18.56
CA THR A 183 5.53 -9.05 -19.86
C THR A 183 6.97 -9.21 -20.35
N SER A 184 7.87 -8.27 -20.02
CA SER A 184 9.31 -8.35 -20.39
C SER A 184 10.08 -9.43 -19.61
N SER A 185 9.60 -9.88 -18.45
CA SER A 185 10.17 -11.06 -17.80
C SER A 185 9.91 -12.36 -18.56
N LYS A 186 9.03 -12.36 -19.59
CA LYS A 186 8.81 -13.47 -20.53
C LYS A 186 9.63 -13.39 -21.82
N THR A 187 10.43 -12.34 -22.04
CA THR A 187 11.31 -12.25 -23.21
C THR A 187 12.74 -11.95 -22.78
N LYS A 188 13.46 -12.99 -22.35
CA LYS A 188 14.86 -13.08 -22.77
C LYS A 188 14.83 -13.03 -24.30
N PRO A 189 15.49 -12.07 -24.97
CA PRO A 189 15.66 -12.18 -26.40
C PRO A 189 16.42 -13.48 -26.66
N ALA A 190 15.75 -14.40 -27.35
CA ALA A 190 16.45 -15.45 -28.05
C ALA A 190 17.50 -14.75 -28.92
N LYS A 191 18.78 -15.03 -28.68
CA LYS A 191 19.85 -14.58 -29.56
C LYS A 191 19.60 -15.23 -30.91
N GLU A 192 18.95 -14.50 -31.82
CA GLU A 192 18.95 -14.79 -33.23
C GLU A 192 20.39 -14.85 -33.74
N GLY A 193 20.59 -15.77 -34.69
CA GLY A 193 21.87 -16.24 -35.15
C GLY A 193 22.81 -15.13 -35.62
N GLN A 194 24.06 -15.21 -35.17
CA GLN A 194 25.17 -14.86 -36.03
C GLN A 194 25.69 -16.14 -36.68
N SER A 195 25.10 -16.48 -37.82
CA SER A 195 25.80 -17.24 -38.85
C SER A 195 27.01 -16.42 -39.28
N LYS A 196 28.21 -16.84 -38.85
CA LYS A 196 29.47 -16.44 -39.47
C LYS A 196 30.16 -17.69 -39.98
N LYS A 197 29.98 -17.90 -41.28
CA LYS A 197 30.93 -18.49 -42.23
C LYS A 197 32.31 -18.71 -41.62
N TYR A 198 32.73 -19.96 -41.48
CA TYR A 198 34.10 -20.32 -41.81
C TYR A 198 34.04 -21.12 -43.12
N ARG A 199 34.48 -20.43 -44.17
CA ARG A 199 34.90 -21.04 -45.42
C ARG A 199 36.08 -21.96 -45.11
N GLU A 200 36.05 -23.12 -45.75
CA GLU A 200 37.21 -23.90 -46.15
C GLU A 200 38.38 -22.99 -46.55
N LEU A 201 39.59 -23.33 -46.11
CA LEU A 201 40.78 -23.49 -46.96
C LEU A 201 42.03 -23.77 -46.10
N ILE A 202 42.77 -24.78 -46.57
CA ILE A 202 44.10 -25.30 -46.17
C ILE A 202 44.06 -26.40 -45.10
#